data_AF-A0A933GHM8-F1
#
_entry.id   AF-A0A933GHM8-F1
#
_cell.length_a   1.000
_cell.length_b   1.000
_cell.length_c   1.000
_cell.angle_alpha   90.00
_cell.angle_beta   90.00
_cell.angle_gamma   90.00
#
_symmetry.space_group_name_H-M   'P 1'
#
loop_
_entity.id
_entity.type
_entity.pdbx_description
1 polymer ?
#
loop_
_entity_poly.entity_id
_entity_poly.type
_entity_poly.pdbx_seq_one_letter_code
_entity_poly.pdbx_strand_id
1 'polypeptide(L)'
;MNMDTLVSLCKRRGFVFQSSEIYGGTGSCWDYGPLGVELKNNIRRVWWRDNVQLRPDMVGLDASILMHPTVWKASGHVDHFTDPMVDCRACKRRFRADQLDAVAWVHYCPAKANNKFEVPGGEPCKHCGSRRTLCPECGKGELTAPRQINLMFKTFMCPVEEDAALTYLR
;
A
#
# COMPACT_ATOMS: atom_id res chain seq x y z
N MET A 1 -16.30 -12.48 -15.82
CA MET A 1 -15.06 -12.91 -15.15
C MET A 1 -14.80 -11.91 -14.02
N ASN A 2 -14.79 -12.35 -12.76
CA ASN A 2 -14.54 -11.47 -11.61
C ASN A 2 -13.09 -11.66 -11.10
N MET A 3 -12.65 -10.78 -10.20
CA MET A 3 -11.29 -10.84 -9.66
C MET A 3 -10.99 -12.17 -8.96
N ASP A 4 -11.96 -12.74 -8.25
CA ASP A 4 -11.79 -14.03 -7.56
C ASP A 4 -11.50 -15.18 -8.53
N THR A 5 -12.11 -15.15 -9.72
CA THR A 5 -11.86 -16.14 -10.77
C THR A 5 -10.40 -16.08 -11.24
N LEU A 6 -9.86 -14.87 -11.43
CA LEU A 6 -8.47 -14.67 -11.84
C LEU A 6 -7.49 -15.11 -10.76
N VAL A 7 -7.74 -14.70 -9.51
CA VAL A 7 -6.90 -15.09 -8.36
C VAL A 7 -6.87 -16.61 -8.20
N SER A 8 -8.03 -17.27 -8.30
CA SER A 8 -8.13 -18.73 -8.24
C SER A 8 -7.35 -19.42 -9.36
N LEU A 9 -7.42 -18.88 -10.59
CA LEU A 9 -6.66 -19.41 -11.72
C LEU A 9 -5.14 -19.25 -11.52
N CYS A 10 -4.69 -18.05 -11.10
CA CYS A 10 -3.29 -17.76 -10.85
C CYS A 10 -2.70 -18.72 -9.82
N LYS A 11 -3.42 -18.96 -8.72
CA LYS A 11 -2.99 -19.90 -7.67
C LYS A 11 -2.97 -21.33 -8.20
N ARG A 12 -4.05 -21.81 -8.82
CA ARG A 12 -4.17 -23.20 -9.30
C ARG A 12 -3.18 -23.56 -10.40
N ARG A 13 -2.78 -22.58 -11.23
CA ARG A 13 -1.88 -22.81 -12.37
C ARG A 13 -0.43 -22.47 -12.08
N GLY A 14 -0.08 -22.09 -10.85
CA GLY A 14 1.31 -21.81 -10.49
C GLY A 14 1.86 -20.50 -11.08
N PHE A 15 1.02 -19.46 -11.10
CA PHE A 15 1.46 -18.10 -11.43
C PHE A 15 1.90 -17.34 -10.18
N VAL A 16 1.00 -17.14 -9.22
CA VAL A 16 1.24 -16.30 -8.05
C VAL A 16 0.64 -16.96 -6.80
N PHE A 17 1.40 -16.93 -5.70
CA PHE A 17 1.02 -17.46 -4.40
C PHE A 17 1.17 -16.38 -3.32
N GLN A 18 0.36 -16.46 -2.27
CA GLN A 18 0.54 -15.63 -1.09
C GLN A 18 1.87 -16.00 -0.43
N SER A 19 2.77 -15.04 -0.25
CA SER A 19 4.07 -15.36 0.35
C SER A 19 3.90 -15.80 1.80
N SER A 20 4.65 -16.83 2.20
CA SER A 20 4.56 -17.49 3.51
C SER A 20 3.14 -18.01 3.85
N GLU A 21 2.39 -18.48 2.84
CA GLU A 21 0.98 -18.90 2.99
C GLU A 21 0.75 -19.89 4.15
N ILE A 22 1.63 -20.89 4.31
CA ILE A 22 1.51 -21.92 5.36
C ILE A 22 1.67 -21.36 6.78
N TYR A 23 2.17 -20.14 6.92
CA TYR A 23 2.34 -19.42 8.19
C TYR A 23 1.32 -18.27 8.36
N GLY A 24 0.25 -18.25 7.56
CA GLY A 24 -0.79 -17.22 7.61
C GLY A 24 -0.59 -16.06 6.62
N GLY A 25 0.48 -16.11 5.83
CA GLY A 25 0.76 -15.12 4.80
C GLY A 25 1.40 -13.84 5.32
N THR A 26 2.17 -13.17 4.47
CA THR A 26 2.66 -11.80 4.73
C THR A 26 1.94 -10.82 3.81
N GLY A 27 1.15 -9.91 4.39
CA GLY A 27 0.37 -8.93 3.63
C GLY A 27 1.23 -8.19 2.61
N SER A 28 0.71 -8.04 1.39
CA SER A 28 1.38 -7.38 0.26
C SER A 28 2.64 -8.07 -0.29
N CYS A 29 3.02 -9.26 0.22
CA CYS A 29 4.11 -10.06 -0.31
C CYS A 29 3.58 -11.28 -1.08
N TRP A 30 4.08 -11.52 -2.29
CA TRP A 30 3.63 -12.57 -3.19
C TRP A 30 4.80 -13.28 -3.87
N ASP A 31 4.69 -14.61 -4.00
CA ASP A 31 5.71 -15.45 -4.61
C ASP A 31 5.27 -15.90 -6.00
N TYR A 32 6.17 -15.80 -6.99
CA TYR A 32 5.91 -16.25 -8.36
C TYR A 32 6.19 -17.74 -8.51
N GLY A 33 5.19 -18.50 -8.94
CA GLY A 33 5.33 -19.91 -9.28
C GLY A 33 5.99 -20.14 -10.65
N PRO A 34 6.10 -21.40 -11.11
CA PRO A 34 6.84 -21.75 -12.34
C PRO A 34 6.36 -20.97 -13.57
N LEU A 35 5.05 -20.93 -13.82
CA LEU A 35 4.51 -20.18 -14.98
C LEU A 35 4.59 -18.66 -14.75
N GLY A 36 4.49 -18.22 -13.50
CA GLY A 36 4.59 -16.81 -13.13
C GLY A 36 5.99 -16.25 -13.37
N VAL A 37 7.04 -16.99 -13.03
CA VAL A 37 8.43 -16.60 -13.27
C VAL A 37 8.72 -16.51 -14.77
N GLU A 38 8.27 -17.48 -15.56
CA GLU A 38 8.45 -17.44 -17.03
C GLU A 38 7.72 -16.26 -17.65
N LEU A 39 6.46 -16.00 -17.25
CA LEU A 39 5.72 -14.84 -17.71
C LEU A 39 6.42 -13.53 -17.32
N LYS A 40 6.84 -13.39 -16.06
CA LYS A 40 7.55 -12.20 -15.56
C LYS A 40 8.85 -11.97 -16.34
N ASN A 41 9.62 -13.02 -16.58
CA ASN A 41 10.88 -12.95 -17.34
C ASN A 41 10.64 -12.58 -18.80
N ASN A 42 9.60 -13.12 -19.44
CA ASN A 42 9.21 -12.75 -20.79
C ASN A 42 8.88 -11.25 -20.90
N ILE A 43 8.08 -10.73 -19.97
CA ILE A 43 7.72 -9.31 -19.93
C ILE A 43 8.98 -8.44 -19.73
N ARG A 44 9.84 -8.80 -18.77
CA ARG A 44 11.11 -8.08 -18.53
C ARG A 44 12.00 -8.06 -19.78
N ARG A 45 12.11 -9.19 -20.48
CA ARG A 45 12.93 -9.30 -21.70
C ARG A 45 12.42 -8.41 -22.83
N VAL A 46 11.11 -8.43 -23.09
CA VAL A 46 10.50 -7.59 -24.13
C VAL A 46 10.70 -6.11 -23.79
N TRP A 47 10.43 -5.72 -22.55
CA TRP A 47 10.63 -4.34 -22.11
C TRP A 47 12.08 -3.89 -22.26
N TRP A 48 13.04 -4.72 -21.83
CA TRP A 48 14.47 -4.39 -21.91
C TRP A 48 14.96 -4.26 -23.36
N ARG A 49 14.52 -5.18 -24.23
CA ARG A 49 14.85 -5.12 -25.65
C ARG A 49 14.35 -3.80 -26.25
N ASP A 50 13.07 -3.49 -26.05
CA ASP A 50 12.41 -2.38 -26.73
C ASP A 50 12.86 -1.01 -26.19
N ASN A 51 13.15 -0.90 -24.88
CA ASN A 51 13.49 0.38 -24.25
C ASN A 51 14.99 0.62 -24.07
N VAL A 52 15.82 -0.43 -24.05
CA VAL A 52 17.27 -0.29 -23.83
C VAL A 52 18.05 -0.72 -25.06
N GLN A 53 17.81 -1.91 -25.61
CA GLN A 53 18.67 -2.44 -26.68
C GLN A 53 18.37 -1.80 -28.05
N LEU A 54 17.10 -1.52 -28.36
CA LEU A 54 16.69 -0.94 -29.64
C LEU A 54 16.74 0.59 -29.67
N ARG A 55 17.06 1.23 -28.55
CA ARG A 55 17.12 2.68 -28.40
C ARG A 55 18.57 3.14 -28.25
N PRO A 56 19.07 4.05 -29.11
CA PRO A 56 20.45 4.52 -29.01
C PRO A 56 20.67 5.51 -27.85
N ASP A 57 19.59 6.00 -27.23
CA ASP A 57 19.60 7.05 -26.21
C ASP A 57 19.39 6.51 -24.78
N MET A 58 19.41 5.19 -24.59
CA MET A 58 19.15 4.54 -23.31
C MET A 58 20.26 3.58 -22.93
N VAL A 59 20.68 3.61 -21.67
CA VAL A 59 21.73 2.74 -21.12
C VAL A 59 21.19 1.88 -19.99
N GLY A 60 21.59 0.61 -19.96
CA GLY A 60 21.25 -0.30 -18.88
C GLY A 60 22.09 -0.04 -17.63
N LEU A 61 21.45 -0.06 -16.47
CA LEU A 61 22.11 0.04 -15.16
C LEU A 61 21.44 -0.91 -14.18
N ASP A 62 22.23 -1.56 -13.33
CA ASP A 62 21.73 -2.33 -12.19
C ASP A 62 22.38 -1.80 -10.91
N ALA A 63 21.55 -1.33 -9.98
CA ALA A 63 21.98 -0.63 -8.76
C ALA A 63 21.51 -1.38 -7.51
N SER A 64 22.26 -1.25 -6.42
CA SER A 64 21.91 -1.87 -5.13
C SER A 64 20.52 -1.44 -4.65
N ILE A 65 19.85 -2.30 -3.88
CA ILE A 65 18.56 -1.96 -3.25
C ILE A 65 18.77 -1.03 -2.06
N LEU A 66 19.80 -1.31 -1.25
CA LEU A 66 20.21 -0.47 -0.14
C LEU A 66 21.08 0.67 -0.65
N MET A 67 20.78 1.88 -0.19
CA MET A 67 21.47 3.10 -0.61
C MET A 67 21.78 3.99 0.60
N HIS A 68 22.80 4.84 0.46
CA HIS A 68 23.19 5.77 1.51
C HIS A 68 22.04 6.73 1.87
N PRO A 69 21.71 6.97 3.15
CA PRO A 69 20.58 7.80 3.58
C PRO A 69 20.51 9.18 2.95
N THR A 70 21.65 9.82 2.74
CA THR A 70 21.76 11.15 2.12
C THR A 70 21.14 11.19 0.73
N VAL A 71 21.11 10.09 -0.03
CA VAL A 71 20.44 10.02 -1.33
C VAL A 71 18.93 10.24 -1.18
N TRP A 72 18.32 9.63 -0.16
CA TRP A 72 16.89 9.75 0.12
C TRP A 72 16.52 11.10 0.71
N LYS A 73 17.44 11.71 1.47
CA LYS A 73 17.27 13.07 1.96
C LYS A 73 17.36 14.09 0.84
N ALA A 74 18.40 13.98 -0.01
CA ALA A 74 18.60 14.87 -1.15
C ALA A 74 17.47 14.78 -2.18
N SER A 75 16.93 13.58 -2.42
CA SER A 75 15.77 13.39 -3.30
C SER A 75 14.42 13.75 -2.66
N GLY A 76 14.39 14.10 -1.37
CA GLY A 76 13.18 14.48 -0.64
C GLY A 76 12.30 13.31 -0.15
N HIS A 77 12.67 12.05 -0.43
CA HIS A 77 11.88 10.88 -0.02
C HIS A 77 11.76 10.75 1.50
N VAL A 78 12.79 11.12 2.25
CA VAL A 78 12.74 11.09 3.74
C VAL A 78 11.66 12.03 4.28
N ASP A 79 11.45 13.17 3.63
CA ASP A 79 10.56 14.22 4.13
C ASP A 79 9.15 14.15 3.53
N HIS A 80 9.02 13.64 2.31
CA HIS A 80 7.79 13.79 1.52
C HIS A 80 7.20 12.49 0.98
N PHE A 81 7.90 11.35 1.07
CA PHE A 81 7.34 10.07 0.64
C PHE A 81 6.43 9.48 1.72
N THR A 82 5.29 10.14 1.93
CA THR A 82 4.35 9.88 3.02
C THR A 82 2.92 9.73 2.53
N ASP A 83 2.17 8.79 3.11
CA ASP A 83 0.71 8.74 2.98
C ASP A 83 0.02 9.26 4.26
N PRO A 84 -1.15 9.91 4.12
CA PRO A 84 -1.97 10.27 5.26
C PRO A 84 -2.66 9.03 5.81
N MET A 85 -2.42 8.72 7.07
CA MET A 85 -2.96 7.52 7.73
C MET A 85 -3.79 7.91 8.95
N VAL A 86 -4.86 7.14 9.19
CA VAL A 86 -5.65 7.19 10.43
C VAL A 86 -5.62 5.83 11.12
N ASP A 87 -5.74 5.85 12.44
CA ASP A 87 -5.82 4.66 13.27
C ASP A 87 -7.24 4.55 13.87
N CYS A 88 -7.82 3.35 13.89
CA CYS A 88 -9.07 3.12 14.62
C CYS A 88 -8.78 2.95 16.11
N ARG A 89 -9.42 3.76 16.97
CA ARG A 89 -9.19 3.71 18.42
C ARG A 89 -9.61 2.38 19.06
N ALA A 90 -10.60 1.69 18.48
CA ALA A 90 -11.15 0.44 19.00
C ALA A 90 -10.38 -0.81 18.50
N CYS A 91 -10.24 -0.98 17.18
CA CYS A 91 -9.62 -2.19 16.61
C CYS A 91 -8.14 -2.03 16.24
N LYS A 92 -7.56 -0.84 16.43
CA LYS A 92 -6.15 -0.51 16.14
C LYS A 92 -5.69 -0.72 14.70
N ARG A 93 -6.61 -1.03 13.78
CA ARG A 93 -6.31 -1.09 12.35
C ARG A 93 -6.01 0.30 11.82
N ARG A 94 -5.14 0.34 10.82
CA ARG A 94 -4.71 1.56 10.14
C ARG A 94 -5.32 1.62 8.75
N PHE A 95 -5.68 2.81 8.34
CA PHE A 95 -6.29 3.05 7.04
C PHE A 95 -5.67 4.28 6.40
N ARG A 96 -5.54 4.24 5.07
CA ARG A 96 -5.20 5.39 4.26
C ARG A 96 -6.35 6.39 4.27
N ALA A 97 -6.09 7.58 4.77
CA ALA A 97 -7.11 8.60 5.00
C ALA A 97 -7.80 9.04 3.70
N ASP A 98 -7.04 9.06 2.60
CA ASP A 98 -7.50 9.39 1.25
C ASP A 98 -8.36 8.30 0.60
N GLN A 99 -8.32 7.07 1.14
CA GLN A 99 -9.08 5.91 0.60
C GLN A 99 -10.30 5.54 1.45
N LEU A 100 -10.44 6.09 2.66
CA LEU A 100 -11.52 5.76 3.59
C LEU A 100 -12.93 6.00 3.03
N ASP A 101 -13.08 7.09 2.29
CA ASP A 101 -14.37 7.53 1.78
C ASP A 101 -14.74 6.77 0.49
N ALA A 102 -13.90 5.87 -0.05
CA ALA A 102 -14.19 5.17 -1.31
C ALA A 102 -15.43 4.25 -1.25
N VAL A 103 -15.87 3.89 -0.04
CA VAL A 103 -17.02 3.01 0.19
C VAL A 103 -18.10 3.71 1.00
N ALA A 104 -19.35 3.32 0.76
CA ALA A 104 -20.48 3.81 1.53
C ALA A 104 -20.29 3.57 3.04
N TRP A 105 -20.83 4.46 3.86
CA TRP A 105 -20.59 4.43 5.30
C TRP A 105 -21.79 4.87 6.11
N VAL A 106 -21.89 4.35 7.33
CA VAL A 106 -22.97 4.69 8.25
C VAL A 106 -22.54 5.88 9.11
N HIS A 107 -23.32 6.96 9.06
CA HIS A 107 -23.14 8.16 9.85
C HIS A 107 -24.25 8.30 10.90
N TYR A 108 -23.89 8.66 12.13
CA TYR A 108 -24.84 9.05 13.17
C TYR A 108 -24.90 10.58 13.27
N CYS A 109 -25.87 11.21 12.60
CA CYS A 109 -26.01 12.66 12.52
C CYS A 109 -26.78 13.24 13.71
N PRO A 110 -26.20 14.16 14.49
CA PRO A 110 -26.90 14.83 15.58
C PRO A 110 -27.96 15.85 15.10
N ALA A 111 -27.97 16.21 13.81
CA ALA A 111 -28.87 17.22 13.26
C ALA A 111 -30.29 16.71 12.90
N LYS A 112 -30.58 15.41 13.06
CA LYS A 112 -31.88 14.79 12.71
C LYS A 112 -32.37 13.85 13.83
N ALA A 113 -33.69 13.77 13.99
CA ALA A 113 -34.34 12.94 15.01
C ALA A 113 -34.08 11.43 14.82
N ASN A 114 -34.01 10.95 13.58
CA ASN A 114 -33.38 9.68 13.25
C ASN A 114 -31.91 9.96 12.96
N ASN A 115 -31.00 9.44 13.77
CA ASN A 115 -29.59 9.78 13.67
C ASN A 115 -28.82 8.88 12.67
N LYS A 116 -29.31 7.70 12.27
CA LYS A 116 -28.56 6.78 11.40
C LYS A 116 -28.83 7.03 9.90
N PHE A 117 -27.78 7.32 9.14
CA PHE A 117 -27.83 7.51 7.69
C PHE A 117 -26.73 6.74 6.97
N GLU A 118 -27.01 6.25 5.76
CA GLU A 118 -25.98 5.74 4.85
C GLU A 118 -25.55 6.84 3.89
N VAL A 119 -24.26 7.17 3.93
CA VAL A 119 -23.64 8.18 3.07
C VAL A 119 -22.92 7.45 1.94
N PRO A 120 -23.19 7.80 0.67
CA PRO A 120 -22.45 7.25 -0.47
C PRO A 120 -20.95 7.47 -0.34
N GLY A 121 -20.15 6.56 -0.91
CA GLY A 121 -18.70 6.75 -0.97
C GLY A 121 -18.35 8.05 -1.70
N GLY A 122 -17.39 8.80 -1.14
CA GLY A 122 -16.86 10.05 -1.70
C GLY A 122 -17.60 11.31 -1.27
N GLU A 123 -18.78 11.19 -0.64
CA GLU A 123 -19.56 12.35 -0.20
C GLU A 123 -19.46 12.57 1.32
N PRO A 124 -19.36 13.83 1.80
CA PRO A 124 -19.60 14.14 3.19
C PRO A 124 -21.08 13.99 3.52
N CYS A 125 -21.42 13.86 4.81
CA CYS A 125 -22.82 13.85 5.22
C CYS A 125 -23.52 15.16 4.79
N LYS A 126 -24.62 15.05 4.04
CA LYS A 126 -25.39 16.20 3.52
C LYS A 126 -26.03 17.07 4.62
N HIS A 127 -26.10 16.58 5.86
CA HIS A 127 -26.76 17.28 6.97
C HIS A 127 -25.78 18.06 7.87
N CYS A 128 -24.58 17.53 8.12
CA CYS A 128 -23.61 18.12 9.03
C CYS A 128 -22.23 18.37 8.41
N GLY A 129 -22.01 17.97 7.15
CA GLY A 129 -20.74 18.13 6.44
C GLY A 129 -19.61 17.21 6.92
N SER A 130 -19.84 16.34 7.91
CA SER A 130 -18.79 15.44 8.41
C SER A 130 -18.44 14.36 7.39
N ARG A 131 -17.13 14.13 7.19
CA ARG A 131 -16.61 12.93 6.51
C ARG A 131 -16.66 11.70 7.41
N ARG A 132 -16.26 10.54 6.89
CA ARG A 132 -16.29 9.27 7.62
C ARG A 132 -15.52 9.37 8.94
N THR A 133 -16.24 9.27 10.06
CA THR A 133 -15.67 9.28 11.42
C THR A 133 -15.49 7.88 11.99
N LEU A 134 -16.20 6.89 11.44
CA LEU A 134 -16.23 5.52 11.92
C LEU A 134 -15.41 4.58 11.05
N CYS A 135 -14.74 3.66 11.73
CA CYS A 135 -13.93 2.61 11.11
C CYS A 135 -14.75 1.74 10.13
N PRO A 136 -14.26 1.49 8.90
CA PRO A 136 -14.94 0.63 7.93
C PRO A 136 -15.03 -0.83 8.36
N GLU A 137 -14.06 -1.31 9.14
CA GLU A 137 -13.96 -2.72 9.51
C GLU A 137 -14.82 -3.07 10.73
N CYS A 138 -14.82 -2.23 11.77
CA CYS A 138 -15.55 -2.53 13.01
C CYS A 138 -16.84 -1.73 13.19
N GLY A 139 -17.07 -0.70 12.38
CA GLY A 139 -18.29 0.12 12.39
C GLY A 139 -18.56 0.95 13.65
N LYS A 140 -17.74 0.80 14.71
CA LYS A 140 -17.97 1.42 16.02
C LYS A 140 -16.79 2.28 16.51
N GLY A 141 -15.58 2.00 16.05
CA GLY A 141 -14.40 2.72 16.49
C GLY A 141 -14.23 4.05 15.78
N GLU A 142 -13.99 5.11 16.55
CA GLU A 142 -13.62 6.43 16.03
C GLU A 142 -12.21 6.39 15.43
N LEU A 143 -12.05 7.08 14.31
CA LEU A 143 -10.77 7.27 13.62
C LEU A 143 -10.00 8.45 14.24
N THR A 144 -8.69 8.32 14.37
CA THR A 144 -7.82 9.43 14.81
C THR A 144 -7.72 10.51 13.73
N ALA A 145 -7.15 11.67 14.10
CA ALA A 145 -6.74 12.65 13.12
C ALA A 145 -5.72 12.05 12.13
N PRO A 146 -5.77 12.42 10.83
CA PRO A 146 -4.78 11.98 9.85
C PRO A 146 -3.37 12.43 10.24
N ARG A 147 -2.41 11.52 10.12
CA ARG A 147 -0.98 11.79 10.29
C ARG A 147 -0.21 11.29 9.08
N GLN A 148 0.82 12.03 8.68
CA GLN A 148 1.70 11.59 7.59
C GLN A 148 2.62 10.47 8.09
N ILE A 149 2.62 9.34 7.39
CA ILE A 149 3.53 8.20 7.67
C ILE A 149 4.43 8.01 6.47
N ASN A 150 5.75 8.04 6.71
CA ASN A 150 6.73 7.75 5.68
C ASN A 150 6.66 6.27 5.25
N LEU A 151 6.67 6.05 3.94
CA LEU A 151 6.47 4.74 3.33
C LEU A 151 7.78 3.98 3.07
N MET A 152 8.94 4.61 3.28
CA MET A 152 10.23 3.94 3.11
C MET A 152 10.43 2.86 4.17
N PHE A 153 10.86 1.67 3.77
CA PHE A 153 11.32 0.65 4.70
C PHE A 153 12.69 1.03 5.26
N LYS A 154 12.74 1.23 6.58
CA LYS A 154 13.97 1.50 7.32
C LYS A 154 14.62 0.20 7.77
N THR A 155 15.94 0.14 7.67
CA THR A 155 16.75 -0.96 8.21
C THR A 155 18.13 -0.44 8.62
N PHE A 156 18.98 -1.32 9.16
CA PHE A 156 20.35 -1.00 9.55
C PHE A 156 21.32 -1.88 8.75
N MET A 157 22.38 -1.26 8.23
CA MET A 157 23.39 -1.96 7.42
C MET A 157 24.27 -2.89 8.28
N CYS A 158 24.38 -2.59 9.57
CA CYS A 158 25.25 -3.29 10.52
C CYS A 158 24.43 -3.97 11.63
N PRO A 159 25.02 -4.96 12.35
CA PRO A 159 24.38 -5.60 13.49
C PRO A 159 24.05 -4.64 14.63
N VAL A 160 24.80 -3.53 14.71
CA VAL A 160 24.54 -2.47 15.68
C VAL A 160 23.49 -1.53 15.08
N GLU A 161 22.32 -1.52 15.70
CA GLU A 161 21.19 -0.67 15.32
C GLU A 161 21.39 0.76 15.83
N GLU A 162 22.31 1.49 15.19
CA GLU A 162 22.59 2.89 15.49
C GLU A 162 22.26 3.79 14.29
N ASP A 163 22.04 5.08 14.56
CA ASP A 163 21.67 6.07 13.54
C ASP A 163 22.71 6.17 12.40
N ALA A 164 23.99 5.93 12.71
CA ALA A 164 25.07 5.91 11.72
C ALA A 164 24.96 4.75 10.71
N ALA A 165 24.32 3.65 11.11
CA ALA A 165 24.11 2.46 10.28
C ALA A 165 22.75 2.46 9.56
N LEU A 166 21.89 3.46 9.80
CA LEU A 166 20.57 3.55 9.22
C LEU A 166 20.64 3.55 7.68
N THR A 167 19.77 2.79 7.03
CA THR A 167 19.60 2.78 5.57
C THR A 167 18.14 2.46 5.21
N TYR A 168 17.85 2.49 3.91
CA TYR A 168 16.50 2.31 3.39
C TYR A 168 16.51 1.41 2.16
N LEU A 169 15.40 0.70 1.96
CA LEU A 169 15.14 -0.04 0.73
C LEU A 169 14.49 0.92 -0.28
N ARG A 170 15.01 0.94 -1.52
CA ARG A 170 14.44 1.71 -2.64
C ARG A 170 13.19 1.09 -3.25
#